data_AF-A0A0D0YU84-F1
#
_entry.id   AF-A0A0D0YU84-F1
#
_cell.length_a   1.000
_cell.length_b   1.000
_cell.length_c   1.000
_cell.angle_alpha   90.00
_cell.angle_beta   90.00
_cell.angle_gamma   90.00
#
_symmetry.space_group_name_H-M   'P 1'
#
loop_
_entity.id
_entity.type
_entity.pdbx_description
1 polymer ?
#
loop_
_entity_poly.entity_id
_entity_poly.type
_entity_poly.pdbx_seq_one_letter_code
_entity_poly.pdbx_strand_id
1 'polypeptide(L)'
;MTKLNEHHRYSQQADKSTLFLFYFTSLLIIVALILASIFKNWWLLVVIPAVVVFWGVYSFMRPTVPVFDLTSNQMLTVNNKEWGQFQKKFPQQVGKKGEL
;
A
#
# COMPACT_ATOMS: atom_id res chain seq x y z
N MET A 1 8.43 11.61 -14.97
CA MET A 1 7.23 11.31 -14.16
C MET A 1 6.02 11.56 -15.03
N THR A 2 5.05 10.64 -15.05
CA THR A 2 3.88 10.76 -15.93
C THR A 2 2.85 11.70 -15.31
N LYS A 3 2.44 12.72 -16.07
CA LYS A 3 1.43 13.69 -15.63
C LYS A 3 0.04 13.04 -15.71
N LEU A 4 -0.71 13.05 -14.60
CA LEU A 4 -2.09 12.55 -14.56
C LEU A 4 -3.01 13.42 -15.43
N ASN A 5 -3.93 12.80 -16.17
CA ASN A 5 -4.90 13.48 -17.02
C ASN A 5 -6.22 13.68 -16.27
N GLU A 6 -6.72 14.91 -16.24
CA GLU A 6 -7.97 15.30 -15.58
C GLU A 6 -9.24 14.83 -16.29
N HIS A 7 -9.13 13.97 -17.31
CA HIS A 7 -10.29 13.35 -17.98
C HIS A 7 -10.28 11.83 -17.87
N HIS A 8 -9.25 11.24 -17.29
CA HIS A 8 -9.10 9.79 -17.18
C HIS A 8 -9.47 9.30 -15.78
N ARG A 9 -9.99 8.07 -15.70
CA ARG A 9 -10.24 7.42 -14.40
C ARG A 9 -9.05 6.55 -14.02
N TYR A 10 -8.68 6.61 -12.75
CA TYR A 10 -7.48 5.97 -12.22
C TYR A 10 -7.77 5.14 -10.98
N SER A 11 -7.22 3.94 -10.91
CA SER A 11 -7.32 3.01 -9.78
C SER A 11 -5.94 2.79 -9.17
N GLN A 12 -5.80 2.99 -7.86
CA GLN A 12 -4.53 2.69 -7.19
C GLN A 12 -4.37 1.17 -7.06
N GLN A 13 -3.24 0.66 -7.52
CA GLN A 13 -2.89 -0.76 -7.46
C GLN A 13 -1.87 -1.01 -6.35
N ALA A 14 -1.77 -2.26 -5.90
CA ALA A 14 -0.67 -2.69 -5.04
C ALA A 14 0.51 -3.10 -5.92
N ASP A 15 1.69 -2.54 -5.66
CA ASP A 15 2.90 -3.04 -6.31
C ASP A 15 3.24 -4.45 -5.80
N LYS A 16 3.91 -5.26 -6.62
CA LYS A 16 4.41 -6.60 -6.26
C LYS A 16 5.24 -6.58 -4.98
N SER A 17 6.05 -5.52 -4.81
CA SER A 17 6.85 -5.29 -3.61
C SER A 17 5.99 -5.15 -2.34
N THR A 18 4.90 -4.37 -2.42
CA THR A 18 3.91 -4.21 -1.34
C THR A 18 3.28 -5.54 -0.96
N LEU A 19 2.90 -6.31 -1.97
CA LEU A 19 2.18 -7.55 -1.80
C LEU A 19 3.08 -8.61 -1.14
N PHE A 20 4.35 -8.65 -1.56
CA PHE A 20 5.38 -9.45 -0.89
C PHE A 20 5.59 -9.03 0.57
N LEU A 21 5.76 -7.73 0.83
CA LEU A 21 5.92 -7.19 2.19
C LEU A 21 4.72 -7.52 3.10
N PHE A 22 3.51 -7.51 2.53
CA PHE A 22 2.29 -7.90 3.26
C PHE A 22 2.31 -9.37 3.67
N TYR A 23 2.66 -10.27 2.75
CA TYR A 23 2.78 -11.69 3.10
C TYR A 23 3.90 -11.96 4.08
N PHE A 24 5.05 -11.30 3.92
CA PHE A 24 6.18 -11.45 4.82
C PHE A 24 5.86 -10.98 6.24
N THR A 25 5.27 -9.78 6.39
CA THR A 25 4.89 -9.26 7.72
C THR A 25 3.76 -10.07 8.36
N SER A 26 2.82 -10.59 7.58
CA SER A 26 1.79 -11.52 8.06
C SER A 26 2.37 -12.83 8.58
N LEU A 27 3.33 -13.42 7.85
CA LEU A 27 4.02 -14.65 8.28
C LEU A 27 4.78 -14.42 9.59
N LEU A 28 5.47 -13.28 9.72
CA LEU A 28 6.18 -12.89 10.94
C LEU A 28 5.26 -12.81 12.15
N ILE A 29 4.07 -12.22 11.99
CA ILE A 29 3.07 -12.14 13.07
C ILE A 29 2.62 -13.55 13.48
N ILE A 30 2.33 -14.42 12.52
CA ILE A 30 1.91 -15.81 12.80
C ILE A 30 3.01 -16.56 13.57
N VAL A 31 4.26 -16.47 13.12
CA VAL A 31 5.41 -17.09 13.80
C VAL A 31 5.57 -16.52 15.22
N ALA A 32 5.47 -15.20 15.38
CA ALA A 32 5.57 -14.57 16.70
C ALA A 32 4.48 -15.05 17.66
N LEU A 33 3.24 -15.21 17.19
CA LEU A 33 2.14 -15.76 17.99
C LEU A 33 2.39 -17.20 18.43
N ILE A 34 2.88 -18.04 17.52
CA ILE A 34 3.21 -19.45 17.83
C ILE A 34 4.32 -19.51 18.89
N LEU A 35 5.40 -18.74 18.72
CA LEU A 35 6.50 -18.70 19.66
C LEU A 35 6.09 -18.10 21.01
N ALA A 36 5.26 -17.04 21.02
CA ALA A 36 4.71 -16.47 22.25
C ALA A 36 3.93 -17.51 23.06
N SER A 37 3.15 -18.36 22.38
CA SER A 37 2.38 -19.43 22.99
C SER A 37 3.28 -20.54 23.54
N ILE A 38 4.25 -21.03 22.76
CA ILE A 38 5.17 -22.11 23.16
C ILE A 38 6.04 -21.69 24.35
N PHE A 39 6.66 -20.51 24.27
CA PHE A 39 7.56 -20.01 25.30
C PHE A 39 6.85 -19.28 26.45
N LYS A 40 5.52 -19.11 26.36
CA LYS A 40 4.70 -18.27 27.25
C LYS A 40 5.26 -16.85 27.43
N ASN A 41 5.96 -16.35 26.41
CA ASN A 41 6.61 -15.05 26.43
C ASN A 41 5.82 -14.05 25.61
N TRP A 42 4.94 -13.32 26.29
CA TRP A 42 4.05 -12.34 25.67
C TRP A 42 4.77 -11.09 25.14
N TRP A 43 6.05 -10.87 25.49
CA TRP A 43 6.84 -9.78 24.91
C TRP A 43 7.02 -9.92 23.40
N LEU A 44 6.92 -11.14 22.86
CA LEU A 44 6.95 -11.37 21.42
C LEU A 44 5.77 -10.72 20.68
N LEU A 45 4.68 -10.38 21.37
CA LEU A 45 3.55 -9.66 20.78
C LEU A 45 3.89 -8.21 20.39
N VAL A 46 4.99 -7.64 20.89
CA VAL A 46 5.47 -6.30 20.50
C VAL A 46 5.77 -6.20 19.00
N VAL A 47 5.98 -7.34 18.32
CA VAL A 47 6.09 -7.39 16.85
C VAL A 47 4.84 -6.81 16.16
N ILE A 48 3.64 -7.00 16.71
CA ILE A 48 2.40 -6.51 16.11
C ILE A 48 2.37 -4.97 16.02
N PRO A 49 2.50 -4.20 17.12
CA PRO A 49 2.56 -2.74 17.02
C PRO A 49 3.77 -2.26 16.22
N ALA A 50 4.90 -2.96 16.26
CA ALA A 50 6.05 -2.63 15.41
C ALA A 50 5.73 -2.72 13.91
N VAL A 51 4.99 -3.76 13.49
CA VAL A 51 4.51 -3.90 12.10
C VAL A 51 3.53 -2.79 11.73
N VAL A 52 2.64 -2.38 12.63
CA VAL A 52 1.71 -1.26 12.39
C VAL A 52 2.48 0.04 12.15
N VAL A 53 3.46 0.34 13.00
CA VAL A 53 4.32 1.53 12.85
C VAL A 53 5.12 1.46 11.54
N PHE A 54 5.69 0.30 11.22
CA PHE A 54 6.40 0.06 9.97
C PHE A 54 5.52 0.39 8.75
N TRP A 55 4.27 -0.10 8.70
CA TRP A 55 3.36 0.19 7.59
C TRP A 55 2.98 1.66 7.48
N GLY A 56 2.83 2.36 8.61
CA GLY A 56 2.62 3.81 8.63
C GLY A 56 3.79 4.57 8.00
N VAL A 57 5.02 4.27 8.43
CA VAL A 57 6.24 4.88 7.90
C VAL A 57 6.45 4.51 6.42
N TYR A 58 6.30 3.24 6.06
CA TYR A 58 6.47 2.75 4.70
C TYR A 58 5.48 3.39 3.73
N SER A 59 4.23 3.58 4.14
CA SER A 59 3.21 4.25 3.32
C SER A 59 3.51 5.73 3.14
N PHE A 60 4.06 6.40 4.15
CA PHE A 60 4.43 7.81 4.08
C PHE A 60 5.71 8.05 3.26
N MET A 61 6.71 7.19 3.43
CA MET A 61 8.02 7.32 2.78
C MET A 61 8.00 6.95 1.30
N ARG A 62 6.96 6.24 0.83
CA ARG A 62 6.94 5.79 -0.57
C ARG A 62 6.85 6.98 -1.52
N PRO A 63 7.84 7.16 -2.41
CA PRO A 63 7.89 8.32 -3.31
C PRO A 63 6.90 8.18 -4.47
N THR A 64 6.57 6.94 -4.86
CA THR A 64 5.71 6.64 -5.99
C THR A 64 4.67 5.57 -5.67
N VAL A 65 3.59 5.59 -6.41
CA VAL A 65 2.47 4.64 -6.32
C VAL A 65 2.10 4.17 -7.72
N PRO A 66 1.86 2.86 -7.91
CA PRO A 66 1.34 2.35 -9.17
C PRO A 66 -0.16 2.67 -9.26
N VAL A 67 -0.55 3.23 -10.38
CA VAL A 67 -1.89 3.67 -10.70
C VAL A 67 -2.27 3.07 -12.04
N PHE A 68 -3.37 2.34 -12.09
CA PHE A 68 -3.93 1.82 -13.33
C PHE A 68 -4.89 2.84 -13.92
N ASP A 69 -4.67 3.23 -15.16
CA ASP A 69 -5.59 4.05 -15.93
C ASP A 69 -6.70 3.17 -16.49
N LEU A 70 -7.91 3.34 -15.96
CA LEU A 70 -9.12 2.61 -16.37
C LEU A 70 -9.64 3.08 -17.74
N THR A 71 -9.23 4.26 -18.20
CA THR A 71 -9.63 4.82 -19.49
C THR A 71 -8.72 4.33 -20.61
N SER A 72 -7.40 4.30 -20.36
CA SER A 72 -6.41 3.88 -21.36
C SER A 72 -5.90 2.44 -21.19
N ASN A 73 -6.32 1.74 -20.12
CA ASN A 73 -5.90 0.38 -19.77
C ASN A 73 -4.38 0.21 -19.64
N GLN A 74 -3.72 1.19 -18.99
CA GLN A 74 -2.27 1.18 -18.81
C GLN A 74 -1.87 1.38 -17.34
N MET A 75 -0.82 0.69 -16.92
CA MET A 75 -0.22 0.91 -15.61
C MET A 75 0.76 2.08 -15.66
N LEU A 76 0.53 3.08 -14.83
CA LEU A 76 1.37 4.25 -14.65
C LEU A 76 2.00 4.24 -13.26
N THR A 77 3.21 4.78 -13.15
CA THR A 77 3.86 5.02 -11.86
C THR A 77 3.88 6.52 -11.61
N VAL A 78 3.17 6.95 -10.57
CA VAL A 78 2.95 8.38 -10.27
C VAL A 78 3.56 8.73 -8.93
N ASN A 79 4.00 9.97 -8.77
CA ASN A 79 4.49 10.45 -7.47
C ASN A 79 3.35 10.41 -6.43
N ASN A 80 3.64 9.90 -5.23
CA ASN A 80 2.64 9.77 -4.16
C ASN A 80 2.04 11.14 -3.77
N LYS A 81 2.84 12.22 -3.80
CA LYS A 81 2.34 13.58 -3.54
C LYS A 81 1.37 14.05 -4.63
N GLU A 82 1.71 13.83 -5.90
CA GLU A 82 0.87 14.20 -7.04
C GLU A 82 -0.44 13.40 -7.05
N TRP A 83 -0.35 12.10 -6.76
CA TRP A 83 -1.53 11.24 -6.61
C TRP A 83 -2.44 11.73 -5.48
N GLY A 84 -1.88 12.02 -4.29
CA GLY A 84 -2.66 12.54 -3.18
C GLY A 84 -3.31 13.91 -3.47
N GLN A 85 -2.67 14.77 -4.26
CA GLN A 85 -3.28 16.03 -4.73
C GLN A 85 -4.37 15.79 -5.76
N PHE A 86 -4.15 14.86 -6.71
CA PHE A 86 -5.13 14.50 -7.72
C PHE A 86 -6.40 13.91 -7.10
N GLN A 87 -6.26 13.02 -6.12
CA GLN A 87 -7.39 12.45 -5.37
C GLN A 87 -8.24 13.51 -4.67
N LYS A 88 -7.60 14.58 -4.16
CA LYS A 88 -8.29 15.70 -3.52
C LYS A 88 -8.98 16.61 -4.53
N LYS A 89 -8.36 16.85 -5.69
CA LYS A 89 -8.88 17.75 -6.74
C LYS A 89 -9.98 17.09 -7.57
N PHE A 90 -9.85 15.81 -7.89
CA PHE A 90 -10.73 15.07 -8.79
C PHE A 90 -11.18 13.73 -8.17
N PRO A 91 -11.91 13.73 -7.05
CA PRO A 91 -12.30 12.50 -6.36
C PRO A 91 -13.16 11.57 -7.23
N GLN A 92 -13.94 12.11 -8.17
CA GLN A 92 -14.78 11.32 -9.09
C GLN A 92 -13.96 10.51 -10.12
N GLN A 93 -12.71 10.91 -10.35
CA GLN A 93 -11.79 10.23 -11.27
C GLN A 93 -10.97 9.14 -10.59
N VAL A 94 -11.13 8.97 -9.28
CA VAL A 94 -10.47 7.92 -8.51
C VAL A 94 -11.40 6.72 -8.41
N GLY A 95 -11.04 5.63 -9.10
CA GLY A 95 -11.69 4.34 -8.97
C GLY A 95 -11.44 3.69 -7.61
N LYS A 96 -12.15 2.60 -7.34
CA LYS A 96 -11.89 1.77 -6.15
C LYS A 96 -10.48 1.19 -6.26
N LYS A 97 -9.79 1.06 -5.13
CA LYS A 97 -8.46 0.43 -5.09
C LYS A 97 -8.55 -0.99 -5.63
N GLY A 98 -7.70 -1.34 -6.59
CA GLY A 98 -7.73 -2.65 -7.24
C GLY A 98 -8.78 -2.81 -8.35
N GLU A 99 -9.54 -1.76 -8.70
CA GLU A 99 -10.43 -1.77 -9.87
C GLU A 99 -9.58 -1.91 -11.14
N LEU A 100 -10.00 -2.80 -12.04
CA LEU A 100 -9.40 -3.14 -13.33
C LEU A 100 -10.39 -2.86 -14.45
#